data_AF-A0A836XCK8-F1
#
_entry.id   AF-A0A836XCK8-F1
#
_cell.length_a   1.000
_cell.length_b   1.000
_cell.length_c   1.000
_cell.angle_alpha   90.00
_cell.angle_beta   90.00
_cell.angle_gamma   90.00
#
_symmetry.space_group_name_H-M   'P 1'
#
loop_
_entity.id
_entity.type
_entity.pdbx_description
1 polymer ?
#
loop_
_entity_poly.entity_id
_entity_poly.type
_entity_poly.pdbx_seq_one_letter_code
_entity_poly.pdbx_strand_id
1 'polypeptide(L)'
;MPIEIIGMLAKPFALCIRLFANMIAGHIAIIVFLGMIIMLKSYWVAPASVVLAAALYLLEIFIGFIQAFIFTLLTALFVNMAAHPEH
;
A
#
# COMPACT_ATOMS: atom_id res chain seq x y z
N MET A 1 -16.07 -17.57 -18.73
CA MET A 1 -16.96 -16.60 -18.04
C MET A 1 -16.65 -16.42 -16.55
N PRO A 2 -16.26 -17.42 -15.73
CA PRO A 2 -15.92 -17.17 -14.31
C PRO A 2 -14.52 -16.56 -14.09
N ILE A 3 -13.55 -16.90 -14.95
CA ILE A 3 -12.14 -16.51 -14.77
C ILE A 3 -11.91 -15.00 -14.92
N GLU A 4 -12.77 -14.32 -15.68
CA GLU A 4 -12.64 -12.89 -15.98
C GLU A 4 -13.13 -12.04 -14.81
N ILE A 5 -14.23 -12.44 -14.17
CA ILE A 5 -14.73 -11.83 -12.93
C ILE A 5 -13.76 -12.09 -11.77
N ILE A 6 -13.27 -13.33 -11.61
CA ILE A 6 -12.27 -13.67 -10.58
C ILE A 6 -10.96 -12.90 -10.82
N GLY A 7 -10.50 -12.79 -12.07
CA GLY A 7 -9.31 -12.01 -12.43
C GLY A 7 -9.50 -10.49 -12.22
N MET A 8 -10.71 -9.98 -12.43
CA MET A 8 -11.04 -8.57 -12.22
C MET A 8 -11.18 -8.21 -10.74
N LEU A 9 -11.60 -9.16 -9.89
CA LEU A 9 -11.63 -9.06 -8.41
C LEU A 9 -10.24 -9.31 -7.77
N ALA A 10 -9.39 -10.12 -8.40
CA ALA A 10 -8.03 -10.36 -7.94
C ALA A 10 -7.17 -9.08 -7.99
N LYS A 11 -7.41 -8.19 -8.96
CA LYS A 11 -6.72 -6.89 -9.09
C LYS A 11 -6.88 -5.99 -7.85
N PRO A 12 -8.09 -5.69 -7.36
CA PRO A 12 -8.27 -4.93 -6.12
C PRO A 12 -7.82 -5.69 -4.87
N PHE A 13 -7.97 -7.03 -4.81
CA PHE A 13 -7.50 -7.82 -3.68
C PHE A 13 -5.96 -7.77 -3.53
N ALA A 14 -5.23 -7.89 -4.65
CA ALA A 14 -3.78 -7.72 -4.70
C ALA A 14 -3.33 -6.30 -4.30
N LEU A 15 -4.27 -5.36 -4.27
CA LEU A 15 -4.04 -3.98 -3.89
C LEU A 15 -4.24 -3.71 -2.41
N CYS A 16 -5.29 -4.30 -1.83
CA CYS A 16 -5.46 -4.34 -0.38
C CYS A 16 -4.24 -4.97 0.29
N ILE A 17 -3.73 -6.08 -0.26
CA ILE A 17 -2.51 -6.73 0.23
C ILE A 17 -1.30 -5.78 0.14
N ARG A 18 -1.23 -4.95 -0.91
CA ARG A 18 -0.11 -4.02 -1.16
C ARG A 18 -0.14 -2.84 -0.20
N LEU A 19 -1.32 -2.27 0.05
CA LEU A 19 -1.48 -1.22 1.07
C LEU A 19 -1.14 -1.75 2.47
N PHE A 20 -1.55 -2.99 2.78
CA PHE A 20 -1.22 -3.63 4.06
C PHE A 20 0.27 -3.87 4.22
N ALA A 21 0.94 -4.41 3.19
CA ALA A 21 2.38 -4.59 3.18
C ALA A 21 3.12 -3.26 3.37
N ASN A 22 2.66 -2.20 2.69
CA ASN A 22 3.23 -0.87 2.81
C ASN A 22 3.09 -0.30 4.24
N MET A 23 1.93 -0.44 4.87
CA MET A 23 1.71 0.03 6.25
C MET A 23 2.52 -0.76 7.29
N ILE A 24 2.74 -2.06 7.04
CA ILE A 24 3.62 -2.91 7.86
C ILE A 24 5.09 -2.53 7.66
N ALA A 25 5.52 -2.22 6.43
CA ALA A 25 6.90 -1.85 6.13
C ALA A 25 7.35 -0.61 6.91
N GLY A 26 6.52 0.43 7.02
CA GLY A 26 6.83 1.61 7.83
C GLY A 26 6.87 1.32 9.32
N HIS A 27 5.93 0.51 9.81
CA HIS A 27 5.92 0.11 11.21
C HIS A 27 7.19 -0.69 11.57
N ILE A 28 7.58 -1.63 10.72
CA ILE A 28 8.84 -2.40 10.84
C ILE A 28 10.06 -1.47 10.75
N ALA A 29 10.06 -0.49 9.84
CA ALA A 29 11.16 0.45 9.68
C ALA A 29 11.42 1.22 10.99
N ILE A 30 10.39 1.74 11.66
CA ILE A 30 10.53 2.45 12.94
C ILE A 30 11.15 1.54 14.01
N ILE A 31 10.72 0.28 14.10
CA ILE A 31 11.25 -0.70 15.05
C ILE A 31 12.73 -1.00 14.76
N VAL A 32 13.09 -1.20 13.50
CA VAL A 32 14.48 -1.44 13.07
C VAL A 32 15.37 -0.24 13.36
N PHE A 33 14.88 0.97 13.12
CA PHE A 33 15.62 2.20 13.42
C PHE A 33 15.83 2.40 14.92
N LEU A 34 14.80 2.15 15.74
CA LEU A 34 14.92 2.21 17.20
C LEU A 34 15.96 1.19 17.71
N GLY A 35 15.97 -0.02 17.13
CA GLY A 35 16.98 -1.05 17.43
C GLY A 35 18.40 -0.64 17.02
N MET A 36 18.58 -0.03 15.84
CA MET A 36 19.90 0.45 15.38
C MET A 36 20.48 1.57 16.24
N ILE A 37 19.64 2.51 16.71
CA ILE A 37 20.08 3.62 17.59
C ILE A 37 20.69 3.07 18.89
N ILE A 38 20.11 2.00 19.45
CA ILE A 38 20.59 1.38 20.68
C ILE A 38 21.89 0.59 20.45
N MET A 39 22.04 -0.09 19.31
CA MET A 39 23.21 -0.96 19.08
C MET A 39 24.45 -0.22 18.56
N LEU A 40 24.29 0.82 17.73
CA LEU A 40 25.41 1.37 16.97
C LEU A 40 26.15 2.53 17.67
N LYS A 41 25.55 3.17 18.69
CA LYS A 41 26.14 4.31 19.45
C LYS A 41 26.87 5.34 18.56
N SER A 42 26.43 5.53 17.33
CA SER A 42 27.01 6.43 16.34
C SER A 42 25.93 7.39 15.89
N TYR A 43 25.97 8.59 16.47
CA TYR A 43 24.87 9.56 16.51
C TYR A 43 24.54 10.16 15.12
N TRP A 44 25.47 10.13 14.17
CA TRP A 44 25.35 10.86 12.89
C TRP A 44 24.87 10.07 11.67
N VAL A 45 25.10 8.76 11.60
CA VAL A 45 24.65 7.97 10.44
C VAL A 45 23.20 7.48 10.60
N ALA A 46 22.74 7.31 11.85
CA ALA A 46 21.38 6.89 12.16
C ALA A 46 20.27 7.87 11.67
N PRO A 47 20.34 9.19 11.93
CA PRO A 47 19.25 10.10 11.56
C PRO A 47 19.13 10.34 10.04
N ALA A 48 20.23 10.25 9.30
CA ALA A 48 20.21 10.43 7.84
C ALA A 48 19.40 9.33 7.12
N SER A 49 19.55 8.08 7.58
CA SER A 49 18.80 6.95 7.05
C SER A 49 17.30 7.01 7.43
N VAL A 50 16.99 7.55 8.61
CA VAL A 50 15.60 7.78 9.05
C VAL A 50 14.89 8.80 8.17
N VAL A 51 15.54 9.93 7.85
CA VAL A 51 14.94 10.98 6.99
C VAL A 51 14.65 10.44 5.58
N LEU A 52 15.58 9.66 5.01
CA LEU A 52 15.39 9.05 3.70
C LEU A 52 14.22 8.05 3.71
N ALA A 53 14.14 7.18 4.73
CA ALA A 53 13.05 6.22 4.87
C ALA A 53 11.70 6.91 5.07
N ALA A 54 11.64 7.99 5.86
CA ALA A 54 10.43 8.78 6.06
C ALA A 54 9.95 9.44 4.75
N ALA A 55 10.87 9.92 3.91
CA ALA A 55 10.54 10.48 2.60
C ALA A 55 9.95 9.41 1.64
N LEU A 56 10.49 8.18 1.66
CA LEU A 56 9.93 7.07 0.90
C LEU A 56 8.54 6.68 1.43
N TYR A 57 8.33 6.71 2.74
CA TYR A 57 7.04 6.41 3.35
C TYR A 57 5.95 7.41 2.94
N LEU A 58 6.32 8.69 2.79
CA LEU A 58 5.41 9.73 2.27
C LEU A 58 4.98 9.43 0.83
N LEU A 59 5.91 8.97 -0.02
CA LEU A 59 5.59 8.53 -1.38
C LEU A 59 4.68 7.29 -1.37
N GLU A 60 4.92 6.38 -0.44
CA GLU A 60 4.16 5.14 -0.27
C GLU A 60 2.69 5.41 0.12
N ILE A 61 2.45 6.39 0.99
CA ILE A 61 1.10 6.82 1.37
C ILE A 61 0.36 7.51 0.23
N PHE A 62 1.08 8.26 -0.63
CA PHE A 62 0.51 8.86 -1.84
C PHE A 62 0.04 7.79 -2.84
N ILE A 63 0.87 6.76 -3.07
CA ILE A 63 0.50 5.62 -3.91
C ILE A 63 -0.69 4.86 -3.28
N GLY A 64 -0.74 4.75 -1.95
CA GLY A 64 -1.87 4.17 -1.23
C GLY A 64 -3.21 4.87 -1.53
N PHE A 65 -3.19 6.20 -1.64
CA PHE A 65 -4.38 6.98 -2.00
C PHE A 65 -4.86 6.69 -3.43
N ILE A 66 -3.93 6.60 -4.39
CA ILE A 66 -4.23 6.21 -5.78
C ILE A 66 -4.85 4.80 -5.81
N GLN A 67 -4.38 3.88 -4.97
CA GLN A 67 -4.94 2.53 -4.93
C GLN A 67 -6.35 2.47 -4.36
N ALA A 68 -6.66 3.24 -3.33
CA ALA A 68 -8.02 3.36 -2.82
C ALA A 68 -8.96 3.96 -3.89
N PHE A 69 -8.48 4.94 -4.67
CA PHE A 69 -9.24 5.51 -5.78
C PHE A 69 -9.54 4.48 -6.88
N ILE A 70 -8.54 3.69 -7.30
CA ILE A 70 -8.73 2.61 -8.29
C ILE A 70 -9.73 1.56 -7.78
N PHE A 71 -9.74 1.25 -6.49
CA PHE A 71 -10.71 0.33 -5.89
C PHE A 71 -12.15 0.87 -6.01
N THR A 72 -12.38 2.14 -5.66
CA THR A 72 -13.69 2.77 -5.80
C THR A 72 -14.14 2.84 -7.26
N LEU A 73 -13.22 3.13 -8.19
CA LEU A 73 -13.51 3.16 -9.62
C LEU A 73 -13.90 1.79 -10.18
N LEU A 74 -13.18 0.73 -9.80
CA LEU A 74 -13.53 -0.65 -10.16
C LEU A 74 -14.87 -1.08 -9.54
N THR A 75 -15.15 -0.66 -8.30
CA THR A 75 -16.43 -0.92 -7.63
C THR A 75 -17.58 -0.22 -8.35
N ALA A 76 -17.39 1.03 -8.75
CA ALA A 76 -18.37 1.77 -9.55
C ALA A 76 -18.61 1.11 -10.91
N LEU A 77 -17.56 0.59 -11.57
CA LEU A 77 -17.70 -0.18 -12.81
C LEU A 77 -18.48 -1.48 -12.59
N PHE A 78 -18.21 -2.20 -11.50
CA PHE A 78 -18.98 -3.40 -11.14
C PHE A 78 -20.46 -3.09 -10.87
N VAL A 79 -20.73 -2.00 -10.15
CA VAL A 79 -22.10 -1.54 -9.92
C VAL A 79 -22.77 -1.15 -11.23
N ASN A 80 -22.07 -0.47 -12.15
CA ASN A 80 -22.59 -0.14 -13.47
C ASN A 80 -22.89 -1.39 -14.33
N MET A 81 -22.01 -2.40 -14.29
CA MET A 81 -22.23 -3.67 -15.00
C MET A 81 -23.37 -4.49 -14.37
N ALA A 82 -23.56 -4.44 -13.05
CA ALA A 82 -24.65 -5.13 -12.37
C ALA A 82 -26.00 -4.39 -12.49
N ALA A 83 -25.98 -3.06 -12.64
CA ALA A 83 -27.18 -2.22 -12.74
C ALA A 83 -27.82 -2.25 -14.13
N HIS A 84 -27.10 -2.61 -15.19
CA HIS A 84 -27.68 -3.03 -16.45
C HIS A 84 -27.73 -4.56 -16.49
N PRO A 85 -28.81 -5.21 -16.03
CA PRO A 85 -29.06 -6.58 -16.44
C PRO A 85 -29.19 -6.54 -17.96
N GLU A 86 -28.16 -7.02 -18.66
CA GLU A 86 -28.28 -7.35 -20.06
C GLU A 86 -29.52 -8.26 -20.18
N HIS A 87 -30.47 -7.86 -20.99
CA HIS A 87 -31.55 -8.74 -21.42
C HIS A 87 -30.94 -9.98 -22.09
#